data_AF-A0AAW2ZBU3-F1
#
_entry.id   AF-A0AAW2ZBU3-F1
#
_cell.length_a   1.000
_cell.length_b   1.000
_cell.length_c   1.000
_cell.angle_alpha   90.00
_cell.angle_beta   90.00
_cell.angle_gamma   90.00
#
_symmetry.space_group_name_H-M   'P 1'
#
loop_
_entity.id
_entity.type
_entity.pdbx_description
1 polymer ?
#
loop_
_entity_poly.entity_id
_entity_poly.type
_entity_poly.pdbx_seq_one_letter_code
_entity_poly.pdbx_strand_id
1 'polypeptide(L)' 'MKYDPSLIVKGIFGMDFYVVLGRAGRRVSQRKRCRSRVGVQHKVTKEEAKRWFQDEMKGILLN' A
#
# COMPACT_ATOMS: atom_id res chain seq x y z
N MET A 1 -11.79 -3.98 17.13
CA MET A 1 -11.01 -3.84 18.37
C MET A 1 -11.82 -2.99 19.32
N LYS A 2 -12.28 -3.56 20.44
CA LYS A 2 -12.85 -2.77 21.53
C LYS A 2 -11.69 -2.19 22.36
N TYR A 3 -11.91 -0.99 22.87
CA TYR A 3 -10.96 -0.32 23.75
C TYR A 3 -10.77 -1.14 25.01
N ASP A 4 -9.53 -1.52 25.29
CA ASP A 4 -9.15 -2.16 26.55
C ASP A 4 -8.43 -1.10 27.41
N PRO A 5 -9.03 -0.63 28.52
CA PRO A 5 -8.46 0.42 29.37
C PRO A 5 -7.06 0.07 29.91
N SER A 6 -6.73 -1.22 29.95
CA SER A 6 -5.42 -1.75 30.34
C SER A 6 -4.28 -1.30 29.41
N LEU A 7 -4.58 -0.93 28.17
CA LEU A 7 -3.61 -0.47 27.19
C LEU A 7 -3.08 0.94 27.52
N ILE A 8 -3.87 1.80 28.15
CA ILE A 8 -3.46 3.16 28.53
C ILE A 8 -2.37 3.11 29.61
N VAL A 9 -2.41 2.11 30.49
CA VAL A 9 -1.46 1.92 31.60
C VAL A 9 -0.12 1.36 31.10
N LYS A 10 -0.06 0.76 29.91
CA LYS A 10 1.14 0.16 29.30
C LYS A 10 1.86 1.06 28.27
N GLY A 11 1.29 2.21 27.94
CA GLY A 11 1.89 3.18 27.02
C GLY A 11 1.14 3.31 25.69
N ILE A 12 1.25 4.49 25.06
CA ILE A 12 0.65 4.80 23.76
C ILE A 12 1.39 4.00 22.69
N PHE A 13 0.65 3.16 21.94
CA PHE A 13 1.22 2.42 20.82
C PHE A 13 1.11 3.25 19.54
N GLY A 14 2.25 3.66 18.98
CA GLY A 14 2.34 4.21 17.63
C GLY A 14 2.31 3.09 16.60
N MET A 15 1.67 3.33 15.46
CA MET A 15 1.68 2.41 14.31
C MET A 15 2.06 3.17 13.04
N ASP A 16 3.03 2.64 12.31
CA ASP A 16 3.36 3.08 10.96
C ASP A 16 2.72 2.14 9.93
N PHE A 17 2.05 2.72 8.94
CA PHE A 17 1.43 1.97 7.84
C PHE A 17 2.15 2.24 6.52
N TYR A 18 2.54 1.17 5.85
CA TYR A 18 3.06 1.22 4.49
C TYR A 18 2.22 0.33 3.58
N VAL A 19 1.65 0.92 2.53
CA VAL A 19 0.79 0.23 1.56
C VAL A 19 1.49 0.14 0.22
N VAL A 20 1.53 -1.06 -0.35
CA VAL A 20 2.12 -1.31 -1.67
C VAL A 20 1.01 -1.45 -2.71
N LEU A 21 0.94 -0.49 -3.63
CA LEU A 21 0.06 -0.58 -4.79
C LEU A 21 0.74 -1.36 -5.93
N GLY A 22 -0.05 -2.10 -6.69
CA GLY A 22 0.43 -2.85 -7.84
C GLY A 22 -0.70 -3.37 -8.71
N ARG A 23 -0.44 -3.47 -10.01
CA ARG A 23 -1.36 -4.09 -10.97
C ARG A 23 -1.21 -5.61 -10.99
N ALA A 24 -2.27 -6.31 -11.37
CA ALA A 24 -2.24 -7.76 -11.56
C ALA A 24 -1.24 -8.12 -12.66
N GLY A 25 -0.25 -8.96 -12.35
CA GLY A 25 0.86 -9.29 -13.26
C GLY A 25 2.25 -9.17 -12.65
N ARG A 26 2.37 -8.59 -11.44
CA ARG A 26 3.65 -8.43 -10.72
C ARG A 26 4.37 -9.75 -10.42
N ARG A 27 3.68 -10.89 -10.48
CA ARG A 27 4.26 -12.24 -10.28
C ARG A 27 5.39 -12.58 -11.25
N VAL A 28 5.39 -12.02 -12.46
CA VAL A 28 6.40 -12.32 -13.50
C VAL A 28 7.83 -11.99 -13.05
N SER A 29 8.00 -10.99 -12.17
CA SER A 29 9.31 -10.63 -11.61
C SER A 29 9.67 -11.36 -10.32
N GLN A 30 8.77 -12.16 -9.75
CA GLN A 30 8.97 -12.86 -8.48
C GLN A 30 8.98 -14.40 -8.63
N ARG A 31 8.48 -14.93 -9.76
CA ARG A 31 8.45 -16.37 -10.03
C ARG A 31 9.86 -16.97 -10.12
N LYS A 32 10.00 -18.24 -9.65
CA LYS A 32 11.26 -19.00 -9.66
C LYS A 32 11.73 -19.37 -11.08
N ARG A 33 10.83 -19.85 -11.93
CA ARG A 33 11.12 -20.25 -13.33
C ARG A 33 10.71 -19.14 -14.30
N CYS A 34 11.52 -18.93 -15.35
CA CYS A 34 11.30 -17.93 -16.41
C CYS A 34 11.11 -16.49 -15.87
N ARG A 35 11.88 -16.07 -14.87
CA ARG A 35 11.76 -14.71 -14.30
C ARG A 35 12.00 -13.65 -15.38
N SER A 36 11.17 -12.61 -15.41
CA SER A 36 11.32 -11.51 -16.36
C SER A 36 10.96 -10.16 -15.72
N ARG A 37 11.40 -9.06 -16.33
CA ARG A 37 11.13 -7.71 -15.83
C ARG A 37 9.66 -7.33 -16.10
N VAL A 38 9.05 -6.58 -15.18
CA VAL A 38 7.75 -5.95 -15.42
C VAL A 38 7.95 -4.75 -16.33
N GLY A 39 7.19 -4.68 -17.43
CA GLY A 39 7.26 -3.58 -18.39
C GLY A 39 6.97 -2.22 -17.75
N VAL A 40 7.56 -1.15 -18.29
CA VAL A 40 7.48 0.20 -17.71
C VAL A 40 6.03 0.69 -17.65
N GLN A 41 5.26 0.49 -18.72
CA GLN A 41 3.85 0.87 -18.80
C GLN A 41 2.98 0.15 -17.76
N HIS A 42 3.38 -1.04 -17.31
CA HIS A 42 2.62 -1.82 -16.33
C HIS A 42 2.90 -1.41 -14.88
N LYS A 43 3.98 -0.66 -14.62
CA LYS A 43 4.28 -0.13 -13.28
C LYS A 43 3.32 0.99 -12.92
N VAL A 44 3.01 1.08 -11.62
CA VAL A 44 2.18 2.17 -11.07
C VAL A 44 3.06 3.39 -10.84
N THR A 45 2.63 4.55 -11.32
CA THR A 45 3.32 5.83 -11.09
C THR A 45 2.80 6.51 -9.82
N LYS A 46 3.54 7.51 -9.32
CA LYS A 46 3.12 8.28 -8.13
C LYS A 46 1.78 8.98 -8.35
N GLU A 47 1.54 9.50 -9.54
CA GLU A 47 0.30 10.21 -9.89
C GLU A 47 -0.89 9.27 -9.96
N GLU A 48 -0.72 8.09 -10.56
CA GLU A 48 -1.76 7.07 -10.61
C GLU A 48 -2.11 6.56 -9.20
N ALA A 49 -1.09 6.39 -8.33
CA ALA A 49 -1.30 6.02 -6.93
C ALA A 49 -2.11 7.07 -6.16
N LYS A 50 -1.82 8.37 -6.37
CA LYS A 50 -2.59 9.46 -5.77
C LYS A 50 -4.06 9.44 -6.22
N ARG A 51 -4.28 9.26 -7.52
CA ARG A 51 -5.64 9.18 -8.08
C ARG A 51 -6.41 7.98 -7.52
N TRP A 52 -5.79 6.82 -7.47
CA TRP A 52 -6.41 5.62 -6.89
C TRP A 52 -6.81 5.84 -5.42
N PHE A 53 -5.99 6.55 -4.65
CA PHE A 53 -6.30 6.89 -3.25
C PHE A 53 -7.50 7.84 -3.11
N GLN A 54 -7.64 8.80 -4.03
CA GLN A 54 -8.80 9.69 -4.05
C GLN A 54 -10.08 8.96 -4.47
N ASP A 55 -10.02 8.10 -5.49
CA ASP A 55 -11.19 7.44 -6.06
C ASP A 55 -11.71 6.32 -5.14
N GLU A 56 -10.83 5.41 -4.70
CA GLU A 56 -11.22 4.20 -3.96
C GLU A 56 -11.39 4.45 -2.47
N MET A 57 -10.48 5.24 -1.88
CA MET A 57 -10.49 5.52 -0.44
C MET A 57 -11.15 6.85 -0.08
N LYS A 58 -11.60 7.64 -1.06
CA LYS A 58 -12.15 9.00 -0.86
C LYS A 58 -11.24 9.89 -0.02
N GLY A 59 -9.93 9.63 -0.10
CA GLY A 59 -8.94 10.29 0.73
C GLY A 59 -8.60 11.67 0.21
N ILE A 60 -8.47 12.65 1.11
CA ILE A 60 -8.00 14.00 0.77
C ILE A 60 -6.47 14.00 0.81
N LEU A 61 -5.84 14.41 -0.29
CA LEU A 61 -4.40 14.67 -0.33
C LEU A 61 -4.15 16.11 0.13
N LEU A 62 -3.44 16.25 1.24
CA LEU A 62 -2.88 17.53 1.69
C LEU A 62 -1.52 17.73 1.01
N ASN A 63 -1.25 18.96 0.56
CA ASN A 63 -0.04 19.33 -0.17
C ASN A 63 1.02 19.88 0.76
#